data_AF-A0A381SK76-F1
#
_entry.id   AF-A0A381SK76-F1
#
_cell.length_a   1.000
_cell.length_b   1.000
_cell.length_c   1.000
_cell.angle_alpha   90.00
_cell.angle_beta   90.00
_cell.angle_gamma   90.00
#
_symmetry.space_group_name_H-M   'P 1'
#
loop_
_entity.id
_entity.type
_entity.pdbx_description
1 polymer ?
#
loop_
_entity_poly.entity_id
_entity_poly.type
_entity_poly.pdbx_seq_one_letter_code
_entity_poly.pdbx_strand_id
1 'polypeptide(L)'
;MREQQKKVKSNKTYFNWYELKKDADGHSNGILILTYALYKRYNNLMAKSINSLHKTLYIKSIPSEILRNNYIIISPEFKEVISHYTCKDEQSYFINGNFLTTICPIRKKLEYLFLLSMRPANNLSARIPLKYLTKEQITWVNQNPFIKTIEDKIVFVPELIRNKGEK
;
A
#
# COMPACT_ATOMS: atom_id res chain seq x y z
N MET A 1 41.04 7.92 -2.29
CA MET A 1 39.73 8.55 -2.60
C MET A 1 38.64 7.51 -2.37
N ARG A 2 37.73 7.73 -1.42
CA ARG A 2 36.60 6.84 -1.15
C ARG A 2 35.41 7.30 -1.99
N GLU A 3 34.93 6.46 -2.89
CA GLU A 3 33.68 6.68 -3.61
C GLU A 3 32.54 6.79 -2.59
N GLN A 4 31.95 7.97 -2.50
CA GLN A 4 30.66 8.13 -1.84
C GLN A 4 29.62 7.42 -2.71
N GLN A 5 29.23 6.21 -2.29
CA GLN A 5 28.05 5.54 -2.82
C GLN A 5 26.87 6.49 -2.62
N LYS A 6 26.39 7.11 -3.70
CA LYS A 6 25.10 7.80 -3.73
C LYS A 6 24.06 6.81 -3.19
N LYS A 7 23.56 7.03 -1.97
CA LYS A 7 22.38 6.35 -1.42
C LYS A 7 21.24 6.60 -2.40
N VAL A 8 21.01 5.68 -3.32
CA VAL A 8 19.79 5.66 -4.14
C VAL A 8 18.65 5.60 -3.13
N LYS A 9 17.87 6.69 -3.03
CA LYS A 9 16.71 6.76 -2.15
C LYS A 9 15.83 5.56 -2.49
N SER A 10 15.76 4.61 -1.56
CA SER A 10 14.95 3.41 -1.69
C SER A 10 13.52 3.82 -2.05
N ASN A 11 13.00 3.38 -3.19
CA ASN A 11 11.62 3.66 -3.61
C ASN A 11 10.60 2.78 -2.86
N LYS A 12 10.98 2.27 -1.68
CA LYS A 12 10.14 1.41 -0.85
C LYS A 12 9.19 2.28 -0.04
N THR A 13 7.94 1.85 0.00
CA THR A 13 6.97 2.29 1.00
C THR A 13 6.86 1.19 2.03
N TYR A 14 7.34 1.48 3.23
CA TYR A 14 7.23 0.56 4.36
C TYR A 14 5.86 0.65 5.00
N PHE A 15 5.35 -0.48 5.47
CA PHE A 15 4.06 -0.57 6.12
C PHE A 15 4.02 -1.73 7.12
N ASN A 16 3.01 -1.68 7.99
CA ASN A 16 2.66 -2.76 8.89
C ASN A 16 1.16 -3.03 8.78
N TRP A 17 0.81 -4.26 8.43
CA TRP A 17 -0.57 -4.66 8.19
C TRP A 17 -1.42 -4.51 9.45
N TYR A 18 -0.89 -4.89 10.60
CA TYR A 18 -1.61 -4.83 11.86
C TYR A 18 -1.80 -3.40 12.35
N GLU A 19 -0.79 -2.54 12.17
CA GLU A 19 -0.88 -1.10 12.43
C GLU A 19 -1.94 -0.45 11.53
N LEU A 20 -1.87 -0.68 10.22
CA LEU A 20 -2.87 -0.17 9.26
C LEU A 20 -4.29 -0.63 9.61
N LYS A 21 -4.46 -1.91 9.96
CA LYS A 21 -5.77 -2.45 10.33
C LYS A 21 -6.30 -1.83 11.61
N LYS A 22 -5.45 -1.64 12.62
CA LYS A 22 -5.80 -1.01 13.89
C LYS A 22 -6.17 0.46 13.70
N ASP A 23 -5.33 1.21 12.98
CA ASP A 23 -5.51 2.66 12.79
C ASP A 23 -6.68 2.99 11.87
N ALA A 24 -7.02 2.09 10.95
CA ALA A 24 -8.23 2.18 10.16
C ALA A 24 -9.49 1.66 10.86
N ASP A 25 -9.41 1.22 12.13
CA ASP A 25 -10.50 0.56 12.86
C ASP A 25 -11.16 -0.58 12.06
N GLY A 26 -10.33 -1.36 11.35
CA GLY A 26 -10.76 -2.44 10.48
C GLY A 26 -11.48 -2.02 9.19
N HIS A 27 -11.70 -0.72 8.94
CA HIS A 27 -12.36 -0.25 7.74
C HIS A 27 -11.50 -0.45 6.49
N SER A 28 -11.99 -1.25 5.54
CA SER A 28 -11.31 -1.52 4.27
C SER A 28 -10.90 -0.26 3.49
N ASN A 29 -11.79 0.75 3.41
CA ASN A 29 -11.45 2.03 2.77
C ASN A 29 -10.35 2.76 3.55
N GLY A 30 -10.41 2.71 4.89
CA GLY A 30 -9.40 3.32 5.76
C GLY A 30 -8.03 2.70 5.55
N ILE A 31 -7.93 1.37 5.54
CA ILE A 31 -6.66 0.66 5.28
C ILE A 31 -6.06 1.10 3.94
N LEU A 32 -6.88 1.20 2.89
CA LEU A 32 -6.41 1.62 1.58
C LEU A 32 -5.97 3.10 1.56
N ILE A 33 -6.69 3.99 2.24
CA ILE A 33 -6.32 5.41 2.39
C ILE A 33 -5.00 5.54 3.14
N LEU A 34 -4.83 4.86 4.28
CA LEU A 34 -3.59 4.90 5.07
C LEU A 34 -2.40 4.35 4.28
N THR A 35 -2.61 3.26 3.55
CA THR A 35 -1.57 2.70 2.66
C THR A 35 -1.18 3.70 1.56
N TYR A 36 -2.16 4.41 0.98
CA TYR A 36 -1.90 5.46 0.00
C TYR A 36 -1.23 6.69 0.61
N ALA A 37 -1.56 7.05 1.84
CA ALA A 37 -0.94 8.12 2.60
C ALA A 37 0.56 7.82 2.84
N LEU A 38 0.90 6.57 3.20
CA LEU A 38 2.28 6.10 3.28
C LEU A 38 3.00 6.22 1.92
N TYR A 39 2.34 5.80 0.83
CA TYR A 39 2.91 5.88 -0.52
C TYR A 39 3.20 7.31 -0.95
N LYS A 40 2.30 8.25 -0.62
CA LYS A 40 2.47 9.69 -0.89
C LYS A 40 3.44 10.37 0.08
N ARG A 41 3.73 9.75 1.22
CA ARG A 41 4.58 10.23 2.31
C ARG A 41 3.96 11.40 3.07
N TYR A 42 4.45 11.59 4.29
CA TYR A 42 4.01 12.65 5.20
C TYR A 42 4.13 14.05 4.58
N ASN A 43 3.15 14.90 4.86
CA ASN A 43 3.01 16.28 4.39
C ASN A 43 2.95 16.47 2.87
N ASN A 44 2.59 15.42 2.12
CA ASN A 44 2.39 15.53 0.68
C ASN A 44 0.92 15.43 0.28
N LEU A 45 0.63 16.05 -0.86
CA LEU A 45 -0.67 15.99 -1.51
C LEU A 45 -1.02 14.55 -1.88
N MET A 46 -2.13 14.06 -1.33
CA MET A 46 -2.74 12.79 -1.74
C MET A 46 -3.71 12.98 -2.90
N ALA A 47 -4.53 14.03 -2.83
CA ALA A 47 -5.56 14.31 -3.82
C ALA A 47 -5.98 15.79 -3.78
N LYS A 48 -6.41 16.35 -4.92
CA LYS A 48 -6.86 17.75 -5.02
C LYS A 48 -8.19 18.02 -4.30
N SER A 49 -8.94 16.97 -4.00
CA SER A 49 -10.21 16.99 -3.27
C SER A 49 -10.59 15.59 -2.79
N ILE A 50 -11.53 15.50 -1.84
CA ILE A 50 -12.14 14.22 -1.41
C ILE A 50 -12.71 13.45 -2.61
N ASN A 51 -13.41 14.13 -3.51
CA ASN A 51 -13.98 13.52 -4.71
C ASN A 51 -12.91 12.92 -5.62
N SER A 52 -11.77 13.61 -5.77
CA SER A 52 -10.64 13.06 -6.53
C SER A 52 -10.01 11.86 -5.83
N LEU A 53 -9.90 11.87 -4.49
CA LEU A 53 -9.41 10.72 -3.72
C LEU A 53 -10.32 9.49 -3.92
N HIS A 54 -11.63 9.68 -3.84
CA HIS A 54 -12.62 8.62 -4.07
C HIS A 54 -12.44 7.98 -5.45
N LYS A 55 -12.26 8.81 -6.49
CA LYS A 55 -12.03 8.34 -7.87
C LYS A 55 -10.68 7.63 -8.00
N THR A 56 -9.62 8.17 -7.43
CA THR A 56 -8.26 7.61 -7.53
C THR A 56 -8.13 6.25 -6.85
N LEU A 57 -8.73 6.08 -5.66
CA LEU A 57 -8.63 4.83 -4.90
C LEU A 57 -9.78 3.86 -5.17
N TYR A 58 -10.81 4.30 -5.90
CA TYR A 58 -12.06 3.57 -6.13
C TYR A 58 -12.76 3.22 -4.80
N ILE A 59 -12.82 4.20 -3.90
CA ILE A 59 -13.47 4.10 -2.58
C ILE A 59 -14.77 4.91 -2.55
N LYS A 60 -15.68 4.52 -1.66
CA LYS A 60 -16.99 5.16 -1.50
C LYS A 60 -17.00 6.27 -0.46
N SER A 61 -16.14 6.17 0.55
CA SER A 61 -16.11 7.07 1.70
C SER A 61 -14.77 7.03 2.41
N ILE A 62 -14.48 8.10 3.13
CA ILE A 62 -13.40 8.19 4.12
C ILE A 62 -14.00 7.87 5.49
N PRO A 63 -13.50 6.85 6.23
CA PRO A 63 -13.97 6.60 7.59
C PRO A 63 -13.66 7.78 8.51
N SER A 64 -14.60 8.10 9.41
CA SER A 64 -14.49 9.22 10.37
C SER A 64 -13.23 9.15 11.23
N GLU A 65 -12.83 7.94 11.62
CA GLU A 65 -11.67 7.62 12.45
C GLU A 65 -10.38 8.16 11.82
N ILE A 66 -10.25 8.07 10.49
CA ILE A 66 -9.08 8.55 9.74
C ILE A 66 -8.94 10.07 9.86
N LEU A 67 -10.05 10.79 9.83
CA LEU A 67 -10.09 12.25 9.97
C LEU A 67 -9.90 12.66 11.43
N ARG A 68 -10.60 12.00 12.36
CA ARG A 68 -10.52 12.27 13.81
C ARG A 68 -9.11 12.11 14.34
N ASN A 69 -8.37 11.11 13.85
CA ASN A 69 -6.99 10.85 14.26
C ASN A 69 -5.96 11.68 13.48
N ASN A 70 -6.40 12.60 12.60
CA ASN A 70 -5.55 13.42 11.74
C ASN A 70 -4.57 12.61 10.87
N TYR A 71 -4.93 11.38 10.48
CA TYR A 71 -4.10 10.58 9.58
C TYR A 71 -4.08 11.15 8.15
N ILE A 72 -5.15 11.87 7.79
CA ILE A 72 -5.16 12.78 6.64
C ILE A 72 -5.76 14.11 7.08
N ILE A 73 -5.34 15.20 6.45
CA ILE A 73 -5.90 16.53 6.66
C ILE A 73 -6.55 17.02 5.38
N ILE A 74 -7.69 17.70 5.51
CA ILE A 74 -8.32 18.42 4.41
C ILE A 74 -7.96 19.89 4.56
N SER A 75 -7.20 20.44 3.61
CA SER A 75 -6.82 21.85 3.60
C SER A 75 -8.09 22.72 3.61
N PRO A 76 -8.24 23.66 4.56
CA PRO A 76 -9.44 24.47 4.66
C PRO A 76 -9.62 25.39 3.44
N GLU A 77 -8.51 25.90 2.90
CA GLU A 77 -8.45 26.84 1.77
C GLU A 77 -8.68 26.13 0.43
N PHE A 78 -7.89 25.09 0.14
CA PHE A 78 -7.89 24.43 -1.17
C PHE A 78 -8.73 23.15 -1.24
N LYS A 79 -9.27 22.68 -0.10
CA LYS A 79 -9.96 21.38 0.04
C LYS A 79 -9.14 20.17 -0.39
N GLU A 80 -7.82 20.35 -0.47
CA GLU A 80 -6.85 19.31 -0.80
C GLU A 80 -6.73 18.29 0.33
N VAL A 81 -6.52 17.03 -0.03
CA VAL A 81 -6.27 15.95 0.94
C VAL A 81 -4.77 15.77 1.06
N ILE A 82 -4.24 15.97 2.26
CA ILE A 82 -2.82 15.92 2.60
C ILE A 82 -2.58 14.72 3.51
N SER A 83 -1.53 13.95 3.21
CA SER A 83 -1.10 12.82 4.03
C SER A 83 -0.46 13.32 5.32
N HIS A 84 -0.94 12.84 6.46
CA HIS A 84 -0.32 13.06 7.77
C HIS A 84 0.00 11.73 8.49
N TYR A 85 -0.22 10.60 7.81
CA TYR A 85 -0.01 9.29 8.38
C TYR A 85 1.43 8.82 8.20
N THR A 86 1.97 8.20 9.25
CA THR A 86 3.31 7.61 9.28
C THR A 86 3.22 6.23 9.92
N CYS A 87 3.90 5.25 9.35
CA CYS A 87 4.05 3.92 9.95
C CYS A 87 5.12 4.00 11.04
N LYS A 88 4.80 3.54 12.25
CA LYS A 88 5.76 3.52 13.37
C LYS A 88 6.70 2.33 13.27
N ASP A 89 6.15 1.14 13.02
CA ASP A 89 6.92 -0.09 12.97
C ASP A 89 6.90 -0.70 11.57
N GLU A 90 8.06 -0.81 10.92
CA GLU A 90 8.15 -1.37 9.57
C GLU A 90 8.08 -2.91 9.59
N GLN A 91 6.97 -3.50 9.11
CA GLN A 91 6.84 -4.96 8.98
C GLN A 91 7.30 -5.44 7.60
N SER A 92 6.84 -4.76 6.55
CA SER A 92 7.05 -5.12 5.16
C SER A 92 7.11 -3.86 4.28
N TYR A 93 7.25 -4.05 2.98
CA TYR A 93 7.28 -2.96 2.02
C TYR A 93 6.72 -3.35 0.66
N PHE A 94 6.31 -2.33 -0.10
CA PHE A 94 6.11 -2.40 -1.55
C PHE A 94 6.96 -1.35 -2.26
N ILE A 95 7.33 -1.59 -3.51
CA ILE A 95 8.05 -0.61 -4.34
C ILE A 95 7.16 0.03 -5.40
N ASN A 96 6.01 -0.60 -5.70
CA ASN A 96 5.10 -0.15 -6.72
C ASN A 96 3.68 0.02 -6.17
N GLY A 97 3.25 1.28 -5.97
CA GLY A 97 1.92 1.62 -5.47
C GLY A 97 0.78 1.54 -6.50
N ASN A 98 1.03 1.13 -7.75
CA ASN A 98 0.01 1.17 -8.82
C ASN A 98 -1.23 0.31 -8.53
N PHE A 99 -1.09 -0.75 -7.71
CA PHE A 99 -2.24 -1.55 -7.28
C PHE A 99 -3.27 -0.72 -6.49
N LEU A 100 -2.83 0.32 -5.78
CA LEU A 100 -3.69 1.21 -4.99
C LEU A 100 -4.69 1.96 -5.89
N THR A 101 -4.26 2.35 -7.09
CA THR A 101 -5.03 3.16 -8.04
C THR A 101 -5.54 2.38 -9.25
N THR A 102 -5.42 1.05 -9.26
CA THR A 102 -5.98 0.21 -10.32
C THR A 102 -7.49 0.02 -10.10
N ILE A 103 -8.28 0.00 -11.17
CA ILE A 103 -9.71 -0.36 -11.14
C ILE A 103 -9.83 -1.82 -10.74
N CYS A 104 -10.10 -2.09 -9.46
CA CYS A 104 -10.16 -3.42 -8.90
C CYS A 104 -10.94 -3.37 -7.58
N PRO A 105 -11.72 -4.41 -7.21
CA PRO A 105 -12.38 -4.45 -5.91
C PRO A 105 -11.40 -4.21 -4.76
N ILE A 106 -11.77 -3.37 -3.79
CA ILE A 106 -10.93 -3.02 -2.63
C ILE A 106 -10.43 -4.28 -1.92
N ARG A 107 -11.29 -5.29 -1.77
CA ARG A 107 -10.94 -6.59 -1.20
C ARG A 107 -9.69 -7.20 -1.85
N LYS A 108 -9.56 -7.15 -3.18
CA LYS A 108 -8.38 -7.70 -3.88
C LYS A 108 -7.12 -6.88 -3.62
N LYS A 109 -7.22 -5.56 -3.49
CA LYS A 109 -6.08 -4.71 -3.08
C LYS A 109 -5.62 -5.04 -1.66
N LEU A 110 -6.55 -5.30 -0.74
CA LEU A 110 -6.26 -5.66 0.64
C LEU A 110 -5.72 -7.09 0.78
N GLU A 111 -6.26 -8.07 0.06
CA GLU A 111 -5.73 -9.44 -0.01
C GLU A 111 -4.28 -9.42 -0.52
N TYR A 112 -3.99 -8.61 -1.54
CA TYR A 112 -2.62 -8.39 -2.03
C TYR A 112 -1.72 -7.80 -0.96
N LEU A 113 -2.14 -6.72 -0.30
CA LEU A 113 -1.37 -6.05 0.75
C LEU A 113 -1.10 -6.97 1.95
N PHE A 114 -2.10 -7.76 2.35
CA PHE A 114 -1.95 -8.76 3.41
C PHE A 114 -0.92 -9.81 3.04
N LEU A 115 -1.03 -10.42 1.85
CA LEU A 115 -0.07 -11.44 1.40
C LEU A 115 1.35 -10.86 1.30
N LEU A 116 1.47 -9.60 0.88
CA LEU A 116 2.76 -8.92 0.85
C LEU A 116 3.35 -8.75 2.27
N SER A 117 2.50 -8.49 3.27
CA SER A 117 2.92 -8.34 4.68
C SER A 117 3.53 -9.61 5.29
N MET A 118 3.28 -10.78 4.71
CA MET A 118 3.89 -12.05 5.13
C MET A 118 5.40 -12.12 4.81
N ARG A 119 5.92 -11.16 4.05
CA ARG A 119 7.34 -11.00 3.77
C ARG A 119 7.97 -9.97 4.72
N PRO A 120 9.09 -10.29 5.40
CA PRO A 120 9.77 -9.33 6.25
C PRO A 120 10.45 -8.21 5.43
N ALA A 121 10.61 -7.04 6.04
CA ALA A 121 11.14 -5.84 5.38
C ALA A 121 12.55 -6.00 4.75
N ASN A 122 13.35 -6.93 5.25
CA ASN A 122 14.68 -7.26 4.73
C ASN A 122 14.67 -8.24 3.54
N ASN A 123 13.54 -8.89 3.25
CA ASN A 123 13.44 -9.86 2.18
C ASN A 123 13.18 -9.17 0.84
N LEU A 124 14.15 -9.28 -0.08
CA LEU A 124 14.12 -8.65 -1.40
C LEU A 124 13.37 -9.44 -2.48
N SER A 125 12.92 -10.66 -2.16
CA SER A 125 12.16 -11.52 -3.09
C SER A 125 10.74 -11.02 -3.30
N ALA A 126 10.31 -10.90 -4.55
CA ALA A 126 8.91 -10.65 -4.91
C ALA A 126 8.03 -11.93 -4.84
N ARG A 127 8.45 -12.94 -4.06
CA ARG A 127 7.83 -14.27 -4.05
C ARG A 127 7.64 -14.85 -2.66
N ILE A 128 6.59 -15.64 -2.49
CA ILE A 128 6.31 -16.44 -1.28
C ILE A 128 5.99 -17.87 -1.70
N PRO A 129 6.65 -18.91 -1.15
CA PRO A 129 6.29 -20.30 -1.39
C PRO A 129 4.84 -20.63 -0.95
N LEU A 130 4.11 -21.36 -1.80
CA LEU A 130 2.72 -21.75 -1.57
C LEU A 130 2.53 -22.54 -0.27
N LYS A 131 3.55 -23.29 0.16
CA LYS A 131 3.52 -24.06 1.42
C LYS A 131 3.34 -23.21 2.68
N TYR A 132 3.58 -21.90 2.60
CA TYR A 132 3.35 -20.97 3.71
C TYR A 132 1.93 -20.38 3.71
N LEU A 133 1.11 -20.69 2.71
CA LEU A 133 -0.24 -20.15 2.57
C LEU A 133 -1.29 -21.15 3.07
N THR A 134 -2.34 -20.63 3.69
CA THR A 134 -3.54 -21.40 4.02
C THR A 134 -4.38 -21.70 2.76
N LYS A 135 -5.30 -22.66 2.84
CA LYS A 135 -6.25 -22.95 1.75
C LYS A 135 -7.03 -21.71 1.31
N GLU A 136 -7.46 -20.89 2.27
CA GLU A 136 -8.17 -19.63 2.01
C GLU A 136 -7.28 -18.63 1.25
N GLN A 137 -6.03 -18.46 1.66
CA GLN A 137 -5.08 -17.57 1.00
C GLN A 137 -4.76 -18.03 -0.43
N ILE A 138 -4.71 -19.35 -0.67
CA ILE A 138 -4.57 -19.90 -2.02
C ILE A 138 -5.79 -19.51 -2.89
N THR A 139 -7.01 -19.56 -2.35
CA THR A 139 -8.20 -19.06 -3.06
C THR A 139 -8.10 -17.57 -3.39
N TRP A 140 -7.58 -16.75 -2.47
CA TRP A 140 -7.36 -15.33 -2.73
C TRP A 140 -6.39 -15.12 -3.90
N VAL A 141 -5.24 -15.81 -3.86
CA VAL A 141 -4.19 -15.76 -4.90
C VAL A 141 -4.77 -16.07 -6.28
N ASN A 142 -5.55 -17.14 -6.41
CA ASN A 142 -6.11 -17.59 -7.69
C ASN A 142 -7.08 -16.58 -8.33
N GLN A 143 -7.62 -15.65 -7.54
CA GLN A 143 -8.61 -14.66 -7.97
C GLN A 143 -8.07 -13.22 -7.93
N ASN A 144 -6.79 -13.03 -7.59
CA ASN A 144 -6.21 -11.71 -7.40
C ASN A 144 -5.39 -11.29 -8.63
N PRO A 145 -5.75 -10.20 -9.33
CA PRO A 145 -5.07 -9.79 -10.56
C PRO A 145 -3.63 -9.31 -10.33
N PHE A 146 -3.24 -9.02 -9.08
CA PHE A 146 -1.91 -8.54 -8.73
C PHE A 146 -0.94 -9.66 -8.37
N ILE A 147 -1.40 -10.92 -8.38
CA ILE A 147 -0.62 -12.09 -7.96
C ILE A 147 -0.68 -13.15 -9.07
N LYS A 148 0.46 -13.78 -9.33
CA LYS A 148 0.53 -14.97 -10.19
C LYS A 148 1.15 -16.13 -9.42
N THR A 149 0.73 -17.34 -9.75
CA THR A 149 1.40 -18.55 -9.30
C THR A 149 2.40 -18.98 -10.38
N ILE A 150 3.66 -19.13 -10.00
CA ILE A 150 4.73 -19.64 -10.87
C ILE A 150 5.42 -20.76 -10.09
N GLU A 151 5.39 -21.98 -10.64
CA GLU A 151 5.86 -23.19 -9.94
C GLU A 151 5.16 -23.34 -8.57
N ASP A 152 5.93 -23.49 -7.50
CA ASP A 152 5.49 -23.66 -6.13
C ASP A 152 5.39 -22.34 -5.34
N LYS A 153 5.37 -21.18 -6.03
CA LYS A 153 5.44 -19.85 -5.41
C LYS A 153 4.40 -18.89 -5.96
N ILE A 154 3.90 -18.02 -5.10
CA ILE A 154 3.20 -16.81 -5.53
C ILE A 154 4.21 -15.71 -5.87
N VAL A 155 3.85 -14.86 -6.81
CA VAL A 155 4.65 -13.77 -7.33
C VAL A 155 3.83 -12.50 -7.36
N PHE A 156 4.32 -11.44 -6.70
CA PHE A 156 3.67 -10.14 -6.65
C PHE A 156 3.99 -9.36 -7.94
N VAL A 157 3.04 -9.32 -8.87
CA VAL A 157 3.25 -8.73 -10.21
C VAL A 157 3.67 -7.26 -10.17
N PRO A 158 3.04 -6.38 -9.36
CA PRO A 158 3.47 -4.97 -9.27
C PRO A 158 4.93 -4.81 -8.84
N GLU A 159 5.46 -5.71 -8.02
CA GLU A 159 6.82 -5.64 -7.49
C GLU A 159 7.88 -6.06 -8.53
N LEU A 160 7.48 -6.69 -9.64
CA LEU A 160 8.38 -6.98 -10.76
C LEU A 160 8.60 -5.76 -11.66
N ILE A 161 7.64 -4.83 -11.66
CA ILE A 161 7.69 -3.62 -12.49
C ILE A 161 8.38 -2.54 -11.68
N ARG A 162 9.64 -2.24 -12.02
CA ARG A 162 10.30 -1.05 -11.49
C ARG A 162 9.54 0.17 -11.98
N ASN A 163 9.01 0.99 -11.07
CA ASN A 163 8.51 2.31 -11.40
C ASN A 163 9.65 3.07 -12.10
N LYS A 164 9.53 3.28 -13.42
CA LYS A 164 10.30 4.31 -14.11
C LYS A 164 9.87 5.59 -13.42
N GLY A 165 10.81 6.22 -12.70
CA GLY A 165 10.52 7.34 -11.81
C GLY A 165 9.54 8.32 -12.43
N GLU A 166 8.54 8.72 -11.65
CA GLU A 166 7.82 9.96 -11.92
C GLU A 166 8.90 11.04 -12.09
N LYS A 167 8.99 11.58 -13.31
CA LYS A 167 9.89 12.66 -13.70
C LYS A 167 9.50 13.95 -12.99
#